data_AF-A0A022RUY1-F1
#
_entry.id   AF-A0A022RUY1-F1
#
_cell.length_a   1.000
_cell.length_b   1.000
_cell.length_c   1.000
_cell.angle_alpha   90.00
_cell.angle_beta   90.00
_cell.angle_gamma   90.00
#
_symmetry.space_group_name_H-M   'P 1'
#
loop_
_entity.id
_entity.type
_entity.pdbx_description
1 polymer ?
#
loop_
_entity_poly.entity_id
_entity_poly.type
_entity_poly.pdbx_seq_one_letter_code
_entity_poly.pdbx_strand_id
1 'polypeptide(L)'
;MKTLLVFVLVFLSLTMVYGAGKAPVKPGLRLDFYKSTRCPQAEQLVKQVTEARVRRDATLGAKLIRLHYHDCFVKGCDASILLDTVGTTQSEKDARPNLSLGGFDVIDEIKTRVENVCPGIVSCADILALAARDAVSLPFNRPMWNVLTGRKDGRVSLLSDVTGNLPSPFSNFATLQNLFSNKNLDINDLVALSGN
;
A
#
# COMPACT_ATOMS: atom_id res chain seq x y z
N MET A 1 -10.07 48.61 18.70
CA MET A 1 -8.84 48.38 17.90
C MET A 1 -7.92 47.30 18.48
N LYS A 2 -7.58 47.31 19.78
CA LYS A 2 -6.71 46.28 20.38
C LYS A 2 -7.29 44.85 20.33
N THR A 3 -8.60 44.70 20.53
CA THR A 3 -9.30 43.40 20.49
C THR A 3 -9.39 42.79 19.08
N LEU A 4 -9.41 43.65 18.05
CA LEU A 4 -9.45 43.22 16.65
C LEU A 4 -8.08 42.69 16.18
N LEU A 5 -6.99 43.27 16.70
CA LEU A 5 -5.61 42.83 16.41
C LEU A 5 -5.32 41.43 16.97
N VAL A 6 -5.88 41.10 18.14
CA VAL A 6 -5.72 39.79 18.79
C VAL A 6 -6.41 38.68 17.99
N PHE A 7 -7.61 38.95 17.45
CA PHE A 7 -8.32 37.98 16.61
C PHE A 7 -7.62 37.69 15.29
N VAL A 8 -6.99 38.70 14.67
CA VAL A 8 -6.20 38.52 13.44
C VAL A 8 -4.93 37.70 13.69
N LEU A 9 -4.26 37.90 14.82
CA LEU A 9 -3.07 37.13 15.20
C LEU A 9 -3.39 35.66 15.54
N VAL A 10 -4.56 35.37 16.12
CA VAL A 10 -5.02 33.99 16.40
C VAL A 10 -5.45 33.26 15.11
N PHE A 11 -5.96 33.98 14.10
CA PHE A 11 -6.26 33.37 12.79
C PHE A 11 -5.02 33.12 11.94
N LEU A 12 -3.98 33.97 12.03
CA LEU A 12 -2.71 33.75 11.32
C LEU A 12 -1.87 32.60 11.89
N SER A 13 -2.07 32.21 13.16
CA SER A 13 -1.39 31.04 13.74
C SER A 13 -2.07 29.71 13.44
N LEU A 14 -3.29 29.71 12.88
CA LEU A 14 -4.01 28.48 12.52
C LEU A 14 -3.72 27.98 11.09
N THR A 15 -2.95 28.71 10.29
CA THR A 15 -2.59 28.30 8.91
C THR A 15 -1.24 27.57 8.81
N MET A 16 -0.67 27.11 9.92
CA MET A 16 0.68 26.53 9.92
C MET A 16 0.79 25.20 10.66
N VAL A 17 -0.01 24.18 10.29
CA VAL A 17 0.44 22.77 10.19
C VAL A 17 -0.51 22.01 9.24
N TYR A 18 -0.33 22.17 7.93
CA TYR A 18 -0.61 21.07 7.00
C TYR A 18 0.74 20.57 6.50
N GLY A 19 1.47 19.90 7.41
CA GLY A 19 2.55 19.02 7.03
C GLY A 19 1.94 17.79 6.38
N ALA A 20 1.57 17.88 5.11
CA ALA A 20 1.48 16.68 4.29
C ALA A 20 2.90 16.11 4.28
N GLY A 21 3.15 15.07 5.08
CA GLY A 21 4.36 14.29 5.03
C GLY A 21 4.54 13.82 3.59
N LYS A 22 5.37 14.53 2.82
CA LYS A 22 5.77 14.09 1.50
C LYS A 22 6.77 12.97 1.75
N ALA A 23 6.25 11.74 1.87
CA ALA A 23 7.09 10.57 1.73
C ALA A 23 7.94 10.76 0.46
N PRO A 24 9.27 10.57 0.53
CA PRO A 24 10.14 10.81 -0.61
C PRO A 24 9.67 9.96 -1.80
N VAL A 25 9.33 10.62 -2.90
CA VAL A 25 8.98 9.93 -4.14
C VAL A 25 10.23 9.20 -4.61
N LYS A 26 10.21 7.87 -4.59
CA LYS A 26 11.31 7.07 -5.15
C LYS A 26 11.52 7.47 -6.62
N PRO A 27 12.77 7.71 -7.06
CA PRO A 27 13.06 7.96 -8.46
C PRO A 27 12.41 6.90 -9.36
N GLY A 28 11.61 7.32 -10.33
CA GLY A 28 10.94 6.43 -11.28
C GLY A 28 9.46 6.16 -11.02
N LEU A 29 8.92 6.50 -9.83
CA LEU A 29 7.47 6.44 -9.59
C LEU A 29 6.80 7.75 -10.01
N ARG A 30 5.66 7.66 -10.70
CA ARG A 30 4.87 8.83 -11.10
C ARG A 30 3.39 8.50 -11.26
N LEU A 31 2.56 9.55 -11.27
CA LEU A 31 1.16 9.42 -11.65
C LEU A 31 1.05 9.03 -13.13
N ASP A 32 -0.02 8.30 -13.46
CA ASP A 32 -0.32 7.89 -14.82
C ASP A 32 0.85 7.17 -15.51
N PHE A 33 1.63 6.37 -14.76
CA PHE A 33 2.80 5.66 -15.30
C PHE A 33 2.45 4.89 -16.57
N TYR A 34 1.36 4.13 -16.50
CA TYR A 34 0.95 3.23 -17.58
C TYR A 34 0.33 3.93 -18.80
N LYS A 35 -0.13 5.18 -18.69
CA LYS A 35 -0.73 5.93 -19.82
C LYS A 35 0.21 6.13 -20.99
N SER A 36 1.52 6.23 -20.73
CA SER A 36 2.54 6.37 -21.76
C SER A 36 3.19 5.03 -22.16
N THR A 37 2.65 3.91 -21.69
CA THR A 37 3.13 2.56 -22.04
C THR A 37 2.17 1.91 -23.04
N ARG A 38 2.45 0.64 -23.39
CA ARG A 38 1.54 -0.19 -24.19
C ARG A 38 0.29 -0.66 -23.42
N CYS A 39 0.11 -0.23 -22.17
CA CYS A 39 -1.04 -0.57 -21.34
C CYS A 39 -1.75 0.65 -20.71
N PRO A 40 -2.29 1.60 -21.49
CA PRO A 40 -2.93 2.79 -20.93
C PRO A 40 -4.16 2.48 -20.06
N GLN A 41 -4.75 1.29 -20.21
CA GLN A 41 -5.93 0.81 -19.48
C GLN A 41 -5.59 0.03 -18.19
N ALA A 42 -4.31 -0.09 -17.80
CA ALA A 42 -3.87 -0.89 -16.67
C ALA A 42 -4.64 -0.61 -15.37
N GLU A 43 -4.68 0.66 -14.93
CA GLU A 43 -5.33 1.05 -13.67
C GLU A 43 -6.84 0.79 -13.70
N GLN A 44 -7.48 0.93 -14.88
CA GLN A 44 -8.90 0.63 -15.04
C GLN A 44 -9.19 -0.87 -14.90
N LEU A 45 -8.35 -1.73 -15.48
CA LEU A 45 -8.50 -3.18 -15.36
C LEU A 45 -8.36 -3.65 -13.91
N VAL A 46 -7.35 -3.14 -13.19
CA VAL A 46 -7.15 -3.44 -11.76
C VAL A 46 -8.37 -3.02 -10.95
N LYS A 47 -8.87 -1.80 -11.17
CA LYS A 47 -10.06 -1.27 -10.48
C LYS A 47 -11.30 -2.12 -10.72
N GLN A 48 -11.57 -2.51 -11.96
CA GLN A 48 -12.77 -3.28 -12.33
C GLN A 48 -12.82 -4.62 -11.60
N VAL A 49 -11.72 -5.38 -11.62
CA VAL A 49 -11.66 -6.68 -10.93
C VAL A 49 -11.74 -6.48 -9.43
N THR A 50 -10.95 -5.56 -8.87
CA THR A 50 -10.94 -5.27 -7.42
C THR A 50 -12.34 -4.93 -6.91
N GLU A 51 -13.02 -3.97 -7.53
CA GLU A 51 -14.36 -3.56 -7.08
C GLU A 51 -15.38 -4.69 -7.26
N ALA A 52 -15.31 -5.46 -8.34
CA ALA A 52 -16.21 -6.58 -8.56
C ALA A 52 -16.08 -7.65 -7.46
N ARG A 53 -14.85 -7.91 -6.98
CA ARG A 53 -14.60 -8.87 -5.90
C ARG A 53 -14.97 -8.31 -4.53
N VAL A 54 -14.61 -7.08 -4.22
CA VAL A 54 -14.97 -6.43 -2.94
C VAL A 54 -16.49 -6.28 -2.78
N ARG A 55 -17.25 -6.03 -3.86
CA ARG A 55 -18.72 -6.03 -3.80
C ARG A 55 -19.33 -7.39 -3.45
N ARG A 56 -18.62 -8.49 -3.76
CA ARG A 56 -19.06 -9.86 -3.44
C ARG A 56 -18.62 -10.30 -2.04
N ASP A 57 -17.45 -9.86 -1.60
CA ASP A 57 -16.92 -10.09 -0.26
C ASP A 57 -16.32 -8.78 0.29
N ALA A 58 -17.07 -8.10 1.15
CA ALA A 58 -16.66 -6.83 1.75
C ALA A 58 -15.39 -6.96 2.63
N THR A 59 -15.05 -8.17 3.10
CA THR A 59 -13.83 -8.39 3.90
C THR A 59 -12.55 -8.23 3.08
N LEU A 60 -12.65 -8.30 1.74
CA LEU A 60 -11.53 -8.07 0.84
C LEU A 60 -10.98 -6.64 0.93
N GLY A 61 -11.80 -5.66 1.34
CA GLY A 61 -11.35 -4.30 1.63
C GLY A 61 -10.17 -4.28 2.59
N ALA A 62 -10.36 -4.85 3.77
CA ALA A 62 -9.33 -4.95 4.81
C ALA A 62 -8.18 -5.89 4.40
N LYS A 63 -8.49 -7.02 3.76
CA LYS A 63 -7.46 -7.99 3.35
C LYS A 63 -6.47 -7.39 2.34
N LEU A 64 -6.95 -6.67 1.32
CA LEU A 64 -6.10 -6.13 0.26
C LEU A 64 -5.21 -4.98 0.73
N ILE A 65 -5.71 -4.08 1.57
CA ILE A 65 -4.86 -3.03 2.14
C ILE A 65 -3.82 -3.60 3.11
N ARG A 66 -4.21 -4.60 3.91
CA ARG A 66 -3.28 -5.33 4.78
C ARG A 66 -2.21 -6.05 3.96
N LEU A 67 -2.57 -6.71 2.87
CA LEU A 67 -1.61 -7.38 1.99
C LEU A 67 -0.58 -6.40 1.43
N HIS A 68 -1.02 -5.21 0.98
CA HIS A 68 -0.10 -4.16 0.52
C HIS A 68 0.80 -3.62 1.65
N TYR A 69 0.25 -3.43 2.85
CA TYR A 69 1.02 -3.04 4.03
C TYR A 69 2.12 -4.06 4.36
N HIS A 70 1.79 -5.35 4.36
CA HIS A 70 2.74 -6.43 4.64
C HIS A 70 3.85 -6.49 3.59
N ASP A 71 3.54 -6.33 2.30
CA ASP A 71 4.55 -6.23 1.23
C ASP A 71 5.55 -5.09 1.52
N CYS A 72 5.03 -3.88 1.73
CA CYS A 72 5.85 -2.69 1.91
C CYS A 72 6.73 -2.72 3.16
N PHE A 73 6.30 -3.37 4.24
CA PHE A 73 7.03 -3.34 5.51
C PHE A 73 8.17 -4.35 5.60
N VAL A 74 8.21 -5.40 4.79
CA VAL A 74 9.29 -6.40 4.85
C VAL A 74 10.51 -5.91 4.08
N LYS A 75 10.48 -5.99 2.74
CA LYS A 75 11.60 -5.61 1.85
C LYS A 75 11.38 -4.32 1.09
N GLY A 76 10.18 -3.75 1.21
CA GLY A 76 9.70 -2.63 0.41
C GLY A 76 8.57 -3.08 -0.51
N CYS A 77 7.87 -2.14 -1.13
CA CYS A 77 6.72 -2.46 -1.98
C CYS A 77 7.19 -3.05 -3.33
N ASP A 78 7.51 -4.34 -3.35
CA ASP A 78 8.08 -5.05 -4.50
C ASP A 78 7.37 -6.38 -4.80
N ALA A 79 6.21 -6.65 -4.18
CA ALA A 79 5.46 -7.90 -4.36
C ALA A 79 6.22 -9.18 -3.93
N SER A 80 7.29 -9.09 -3.13
CA SER A 80 7.97 -10.27 -2.58
C SER A 80 7.03 -11.15 -1.74
N ILE A 81 6.01 -10.55 -1.12
CA ILE A 81 4.98 -11.28 -0.36
C ILE A 81 4.16 -12.26 -1.21
N LEU A 82 4.13 -12.07 -2.54
CA LEU A 82 3.34 -12.91 -3.44
C LEU A 82 4.07 -14.19 -3.86
N LEU A 83 5.39 -14.26 -3.66
CA LEU A 83 6.18 -15.42 -4.04
C LEU A 83 5.92 -16.59 -3.08
N ASP A 84 5.76 -17.78 -3.65
CA ASP A 84 5.61 -19.02 -2.89
C ASP A 84 6.96 -19.63 -2.50
N THR A 85 6.90 -20.53 -1.52
CA THR A 85 8.02 -21.34 -1.08
C THR A 85 8.50 -22.27 -2.19
N VAL A 86 9.82 -22.27 -2.45
CA VAL A 86 10.45 -23.11 -3.48
C VAL A 86 11.43 -24.06 -2.80
N GLY A 87 11.22 -25.36 -2.97
CA GLY A 87 12.02 -26.39 -2.32
C GLY A 87 11.93 -26.29 -0.79
N THR A 88 13.06 -26.12 -0.12
CA THR A 88 13.15 -25.97 1.35
C THR A 88 13.24 -24.51 1.80
N THR A 89 13.26 -23.55 0.87
CA THR A 89 13.41 -22.13 1.18
C THR A 89 12.04 -21.50 1.42
N GLN A 90 11.71 -21.31 2.70
CA GLN A 90 10.43 -20.73 3.12
C GLN A 90 10.32 -19.25 2.73
N SER A 91 9.18 -18.91 2.12
CA SER A 91 8.83 -17.56 1.68
C SER A 91 8.27 -16.72 2.84
N GLU A 92 8.04 -15.43 2.57
CA GLU A 92 7.36 -14.54 3.51
C GLU A 92 5.95 -15.06 3.87
N LYS A 93 5.24 -15.77 2.97
CA LYS A 93 3.90 -16.30 3.25
C LYS A 93 3.87 -17.27 4.43
N ASP A 94 4.96 -18.00 4.65
CA ASP A 94 5.08 -18.99 5.73
C ASP A 94 5.33 -18.34 7.11
N ALA A 95 5.63 -17.04 7.15
CA ALA A 95 5.86 -16.35 8.42
C ALA A 95 4.56 -16.23 9.22
N ARG A 96 4.63 -16.44 10.54
CA ARG A 96 3.46 -16.43 11.44
C ARG A 96 2.51 -15.23 11.25
N PRO A 97 2.96 -13.97 11.09
CA PRO A 97 2.06 -12.83 10.85
C PRO A 97 1.31 -12.89 9.52
N ASN A 98 1.85 -13.65 8.56
CA ASN A 98 1.38 -13.71 7.17
C ASN A 98 0.40 -14.86 6.93
N LEU A 99 0.33 -15.86 7.82
CA LEU A 99 -0.60 -16.99 7.73
C LEU A 99 -2.08 -16.58 7.72
N SER A 100 -2.41 -15.37 8.17
CA SER A 100 -3.76 -14.80 8.16
C SER A 100 -4.01 -13.81 7.01
N LEU A 101 -3.06 -13.63 6.10
CA LEU A 101 -3.25 -12.80 4.92
C LEU A 101 -4.24 -13.47 3.96
N GLY A 102 -4.91 -12.64 3.16
CA GLY A 102 -5.85 -13.10 2.15
C GLY A 102 -5.91 -12.12 0.97
N GLY A 103 -6.66 -12.50 -0.07
CA GLY A 103 -6.76 -11.72 -1.30
C GLY A 103 -5.69 -12.04 -2.35
N PHE A 104 -4.82 -13.02 -2.11
CA PHE A 104 -3.85 -13.51 -3.11
C PHE A 104 -4.54 -13.93 -4.41
N ASP A 105 -5.67 -14.64 -4.31
CA ASP A 105 -6.49 -15.07 -5.44
C ASP A 105 -7.04 -13.90 -6.26
N VAL A 106 -7.37 -12.78 -5.61
CA VAL A 106 -7.81 -11.55 -6.28
C VAL A 106 -6.64 -10.90 -7.02
N ILE A 107 -5.45 -10.89 -6.43
CA ILE A 107 -4.24 -10.38 -7.09
C ILE A 107 -3.90 -11.24 -8.33
N ASP A 108 -4.02 -12.56 -8.24
CA ASP A 108 -3.82 -13.48 -9.37
C ASP A 108 -4.85 -13.27 -10.49
N GLU A 109 -6.12 -13.06 -10.13
CA GLU A 109 -7.18 -12.74 -11.09
C GLU A 109 -6.92 -11.41 -11.81
N ILE A 110 -6.54 -10.37 -11.06
CA ILE A 110 -6.14 -9.07 -11.62
C ILE A 110 -4.96 -9.25 -12.58
N LYS A 111 -3.91 -9.95 -12.13
CA LYS A 111 -2.70 -10.16 -12.92
C LYS A 111 -3.02 -10.93 -14.20
N THR A 112 -3.82 -11.98 -14.11
CA THR A 112 -4.28 -12.75 -15.27
C THR A 112 -5.04 -11.87 -16.25
N ARG A 113 -5.97 -11.05 -15.76
CA ARG A 113 -6.75 -10.15 -16.62
C ARG A 113 -5.87 -9.11 -17.31
N VAL A 114 -4.91 -8.55 -16.58
CA VAL A 114 -3.98 -7.54 -17.10
C VAL A 114 -3.02 -8.15 -18.12
N GLU A 115 -2.43 -9.31 -17.85
CA GLU A 115 -1.52 -10.00 -18.78
C GLU A 115 -2.21 -10.41 -20.09
N ASN A 116 -3.49 -10.79 -20.04
CA ASN A 116 -4.27 -11.07 -21.24
C ASN A 116 -4.46 -9.83 -22.15
N VAL A 117 -4.36 -8.62 -21.60
CA VAL A 117 -4.55 -7.37 -22.35
C VAL A 117 -3.22 -6.72 -22.70
N CYS A 118 -2.25 -6.74 -21.79
CA CYS A 118 -0.95 -6.10 -21.95
C CYS A 118 0.18 -6.94 -21.31
N PRO A 119 0.66 -7.97 -22.04
CA PRO A 119 1.65 -8.92 -21.52
C PRO A 119 2.95 -8.26 -21.08
N GLY A 120 3.40 -8.58 -19.86
CA GLY A 120 4.71 -8.20 -19.33
C GLY A 120 4.90 -6.71 -19.05
N ILE A 121 3.82 -5.93 -18.90
CA ILE A 121 3.89 -4.48 -18.70
C ILE A 121 3.68 -4.07 -17.24
N VAL A 122 2.66 -4.62 -16.59
CA VAL A 122 2.20 -4.16 -15.27
C VAL A 122 2.79 -5.05 -14.18
N SER A 123 3.49 -4.45 -13.22
CA SER A 123 4.10 -5.19 -12.11
C SER A 123 3.05 -5.64 -11.09
N CYS A 124 3.30 -6.77 -10.43
CA CYS A 124 2.49 -7.21 -9.31
C CYS A 124 2.56 -6.23 -8.13
N ALA A 125 3.70 -5.56 -7.95
CA ALA A 125 3.89 -4.53 -6.93
C ALA A 125 2.95 -3.32 -7.13
N ASP A 126 2.73 -2.89 -8.38
CA ASP A 126 1.74 -1.84 -8.65
C ASP A 126 0.30 -2.35 -8.56
N ILE A 127 0.05 -3.62 -8.92
CA ILE A 127 -1.27 -4.23 -8.72
C ILE A 127 -1.67 -4.22 -7.24
N LEU A 128 -0.75 -4.57 -6.32
CA LEU A 128 -0.99 -4.49 -4.88
C LEU A 128 -1.38 -3.07 -4.44
N ALA A 129 -0.62 -2.07 -4.88
CA ALA A 129 -0.87 -0.67 -4.51
C ALA A 129 -2.20 -0.14 -5.05
N LEU A 130 -2.52 -0.45 -6.31
CA LEU A 130 -3.77 -0.06 -6.96
C LEU A 130 -4.98 -0.78 -6.34
N ALA A 131 -4.88 -2.09 -6.13
CA ALA A 131 -5.94 -2.90 -5.51
C ALA A 131 -6.26 -2.43 -4.09
N ALA A 132 -5.24 -2.12 -3.28
CA ALA A 132 -5.45 -1.53 -1.95
C ALA A 132 -6.23 -0.21 -2.03
N ARG A 133 -5.86 0.69 -2.95
CA ARG A 133 -6.57 1.97 -3.14
C ARG A 133 -8.01 1.75 -3.58
N ASP A 134 -8.22 0.93 -4.60
CA ASP A 134 -9.55 0.71 -5.18
C ASP A 134 -10.49 0.04 -4.17
N ALA A 135 -9.98 -0.89 -3.37
CA ALA A 135 -10.75 -1.57 -2.33
C ALA A 135 -11.20 -0.61 -1.20
N VAL A 136 -10.29 0.25 -0.71
CA VAL A 136 -10.63 1.27 0.31
C VAL A 136 -11.51 2.38 -0.25
N SER A 137 -11.36 2.71 -1.53
CA SER A 137 -12.11 3.80 -2.18
C SER A 137 -13.54 3.44 -2.53
N LEU A 138 -13.84 2.14 -2.71
CA LEU A 138 -15.15 1.66 -3.16
C LEU A 138 -16.31 2.16 -2.27
N PRO A 139 -16.29 2.07 -0.92
CA PRO A 139 -17.38 2.56 -0.07
C PRO A 139 -17.62 4.08 -0.16
N PHE A 140 -16.60 4.85 -0.55
CA PHE A 140 -16.68 6.31 -0.66
C PHE A 140 -17.07 6.80 -2.05
N ASN A 141 -17.16 5.89 -3.03
CA ASN A 141 -17.46 6.20 -4.44
C ASN A 141 -16.55 7.29 -5.04
N ARG A 142 -15.30 7.38 -4.57
CA ARG A 142 -14.27 8.30 -5.06
C ARG A 142 -12.88 7.79 -4.71
N PRO A 143 -11.83 8.06 -5.52
CA PRO A 143 -10.46 7.75 -5.13
C PRO A 143 -10.08 8.47 -3.83
N MET A 144 -9.68 7.73 -2.82
CA MET A 144 -9.28 8.29 -1.52
C MET A 144 -7.86 8.86 -1.55
N TRP A 145 -7.01 8.36 -2.46
CA TRP A 145 -5.70 8.93 -2.77
C TRP A 145 -5.26 8.58 -4.19
N ASN A 146 -4.23 9.30 -4.66
CA ASN A 146 -3.55 9.01 -5.92
C ASN A 146 -2.44 7.98 -5.68
N VAL A 147 -2.32 6.99 -6.56
CA VAL A 147 -1.27 5.97 -6.50
C VAL A 147 -0.18 6.32 -7.49
N LEU A 148 1.05 6.52 -7.02
CA LEU A 148 2.22 6.57 -7.88
C LEU A 148 2.53 5.14 -8.33
N THR A 149 2.70 4.93 -9.63
CA THR A 149 2.99 3.64 -10.25
C THR A 149 4.36 3.66 -10.95
N GLY A 150 4.87 2.48 -11.32
CA GLY A 150 6.22 2.26 -11.84
C GLY A 150 7.09 1.34 -10.97
N ARG A 151 6.51 0.63 -9.98
CA ARG A 151 7.25 -0.34 -9.15
C ARG A 151 7.67 -1.54 -10.00
N LYS A 152 8.71 -2.24 -9.55
CA LYS A 152 9.18 -3.51 -10.14
C LYS A 152 9.04 -4.64 -9.14
N ASP A 153 8.83 -5.84 -9.66
CA ASP A 153 8.68 -7.03 -8.83
C ASP A 153 10.03 -7.52 -8.31
N GLY A 154 10.09 -7.76 -7.01
CA GLY A 154 11.15 -8.43 -6.30
C GLY A 154 11.24 -9.90 -6.68
N ARG A 155 12.41 -10.49 -6.49
CA ARG A 155 12.72 -11.89 -6.88
C ARG A 155 13.09 -12.77 -5.68
N VAL A 156 13.01 -12.23 -4.47
CA VAL A 156 13.49 -12.89 -3.25
C VAL A 156 12.45 -12.67 -2.16
N SER A 157 11.89 -13.76 -1.66
CA SER A 157 10.96 -13.79 -0.53
C SER A 157 11.50 -14.78 0.49
N LEU A 158 11.77 -14.31 1.70
CA LEU A 158 12.37 -15.12 2.76
C LEU A 158 11.59 -14.91 4.06
N LEU A 159 11.21 -16.01 4.71
CA LEU A 159 10.58 -15.98 6.03
C LEU A 159 11.41 -15.17 7.05
N SER A 160 12.74 -15.27 6.97
CA SER A 160 13.66 -14.56 7.87
C SER A 160 13.54 -13.04 7.80
N ASP A 161 13.13 -12.50 6.64
CA ASP A 161 13.03 -11.06 6.44
C ASP A 161 11.81 -10.47 7.18
N VAL A 162 10.81 -11.29 7.51
CA VAL A 162 9.58 -10.84 8.18
C VAL A 162 9.82 -10.48 9.64
N THR A 163 10.70 -11.23 10.32
CA THR A 163 10.97 -11.05 11.74
C THR A 163 11.69 -9.72 11.97
N GLY A 164 11.10 -8.86 12.82
CA GLY A 164 11.67 -7.53 13.12
C GLY A 164 11.32 -6.45 12.09
N ASN A 165 10.60 -6.78 11.02
CA ASN A 165 10.09 -5.80 10.05
C ASN A 165 8.58 -5.58 10.17
N LEU A 166 7.82 -6.59 10.61
CA LEU A 166 6.40 -6.44 10.92
C LEU A 166 6.16 -6.23 12.42
N PRO A 167 5.36 -5.24 12.82
CA PRO A 167 4.97 -5.05 14.21
C PRO A 167 4.10 -6.20 14.70
N SER A 168 4.27 -6.56 15.97
CA SER A 168 3.38 -7.47 16.67
C SER A 168 2.14 -6.69 17.14
N PRO A 169 0.94 -7.31 17.21
CA PRO A 169 -0.22 -6.69 17.85
C PRO A 169 0.01 -6.39 19.35
N PHE A 170 1.05 -6.97 19.95
CA PHE A 170 1.45 -6.73 21.35
C PHE A 170 2.64 -5.75 21.47
N SER A 171 3.11 -5.15 20.37
CA SER A 171 4.18 -4.16 20.40
C SER A 171 3.76 -2.90 21.15
N ASN A 172 4.64 -2.37 21.98
CA ASN A 172 4.42 -1.08 22.63
C ASN A 172 4.70 0.09 21.65
N PHE A 173 4.32 1.31 22.06
CA PHE A 173 4.48 2.50 21.22
C PHE A 173 5.92 2.75 20.78
N ALA A 174 6.91 2.56 21.66
CA ALA A 174 8.33 2.77 21.33
C ALA A 174 8.81 1.79 20.25
N THR A 175 8.39 0.53 20.31
CA THR A 175 8.67 -0.46 19.26
C THR A 175 8.01 -0.09 17.93
N LEU A 176 6.73 0.32 17.96
CA LEU A 176 6.01 0.74 16.76
C LEU A 176 6.67 1.96 16.10
N GLN A 177 7.02 2.96 16.91
CA GLN A 177 7.71 4.17 16.44
C GLN A 177 9.05 3.83 15.78
N ASN A 178 9.84 2.93 16.38
CA ASN A 178 11.12 2.50 15.80
C ASN A 178 10.90 1.81 14.44
N LEU A 179 9.98 0.84 14.36
CA LEU A 179 9.69 0.12 13.12
C LEU A 179 9.24 1.05 11.99
N PHE A 180 8.36 2.01 12.28
CA PHE A 180 7.90 2.99 11.29
C PHE A 180 9.04 3.93 10.89
N SER A 181 9.85 4.40 11.84
CA SER A 181 11.01 5.25 11.53
C SER A 181 12.03 4.56 10.62
N ASN A 182 12.22 3.24 10.75
CA ASN A 182 13.07 2.44 9.87
C ASN A 182 12.54 2.38 8.43
N LYS A 183 11.27 2.72 8.20
CA LYS A 183 10.63 2.87 6.90
C LYS A 183 10.52 4.33 6.44
N ASN A 184 11.17 5.25 7.16
CA ASN A 184 11.06 6.70 6.97
C ASN A 184 9.63 7.23 7.13
N LEU A 185 8.85 6.60 8.01
CA LEU A 185 7.50 7.01 8.39
C LEU A 185 7.55 7.64 9.78
N ASP A 186 6.86 8.76 9.95
CA ASP A 186 6.84 9.51 11.21
C ASP A 186 5.71 9.05 12.15
N ILE A 187 5.53 9.77 13.28
CA ILE A 187 4.47 9.46 14.25
C ILE A 187 3.07 9.70 13.65
N ASN A 188 2.92 10.70 12.78
CA ASN A 188 1.63 10.97 12.14
C ASN A 188 1.27 9.81 11.19
N ASP A 189 2.25 9.30 10.45
CA ASP A 189 2.09 8.11 9.61
C ASP A 189 1.72 6.88 10.45
N LEU A 190 2.39 6.66 11.58
CA LEU A 190 2.05 5.57 12.50
C LEU A 190 0.59 5.65 12.97
N VAL A 191 0.16 6.81 13.43
CA VAL A 191 -1.21 7.02 13.92
C VAL A 191 -2.23 6.84 12.79
N ALA A 192 -1.98 7.44 11.63
CA ALA A 192 -2.89 7.35 10.49
C ALA A 192 -3.00 5.93 9.93
N LEU A 193 -1.88 5.22 9.78
CA LEU A 193 -1.85 3.86 9.22
C LEU A 193 -2.33 2.79 10.22
N SER A 194 -2.42 3.12 11.50
CA SER A 194 -3.05 2.25 12.52
C SER A 194 -4.58 2.23 12.43
N GLY A 195 -5.20 3.12 11.64
CA GLY A 195 -6.65 3.17 11.43
C GLY A 195 -7.19 2.21 10.36
N ASN A 196 -6.36 1.27 9.89
CA ASN A 196 -6.71 0.24 8.90
C ASN A 196 -7.42 -0.97 9.49
#